data_AF-A0A605QQC4-F1
#
_entry.id   AF-A0A605QQC4-F1
#
_cell.length_a   1.000
_cell.length_b   1.000
_cell.length_c   1.000
_cell.angle_alpha   90.00
_cell.angle_beta   90.00
_cell.angle_gamma   90.00
#
_symmetry.space_group_name_H-M   'P 1'
#
loop_
_entity.id
_entity.type
_entity.pdbx_description
1 polymer ?
#
loop_
_entity_poly.entity_id
_entity_poly.type
_entity_poly.pdbx_seq_one_letter_code
_entity_poly.pdbx_strand_id
1 'polypeptide(L)' 'MQLTVSGCPRVTQCRLDRSAPRSNGDLNQVLDETEAAWAVCADKVDTIIACQKRDSEQAAVLTQRPE' A
#
# COMPACT_ATOMS: atom_id res chain seq x y z
N MET A 1 22.08 -19.72 -15.13
CA MET A 1 21.33 -18.44 -15.21
C MET A 1 20.50 -18.31 -13.95
N GLN A 2 20.56 -17.17 -13.27
CA GLN A 2 19.72 -16.89 -12.10
C GLN A 2 18.75 -15.77 -12.48
N LEU A 3 17.46 -16.11 -12.54
CA LEU A 3 16.40 -15.16 -12.84
C LEU A 3 15.94 -14.53 -11.53
N THR A 4 16.13 -13.22 -11.38
CA THR A 4 15.54 -12.46 -10.28
C THR A 4 14.11 -12.13 -10.66
N VAL A 5 13.14 -12.75 -10.00
CA VAL A 5 11.72 -12.36 -10.14
C VAL A 5 11.46 -11.19 -9.19
N SER A 6 11.26 -10.00 -9.75
CA SER A 6 10.84 -8.83 -8.99
C SER A 6 9.34 -8.94 -8.69
N GLY A 7 8.99 -9.43 -7.50
CA GLY A 7 7.59 -9.46 -7.03
C GLY A 7 7.19 -8.21 -6.24
N CYS A 8 5.93 -8.16 -5.83
CA CYS A 8 5.40 -7.04 -5.04
C CYS A 8 6.07 -6.81 -3.68
N PRO A 9 6.16 -5.54 -3.23
CA PRO A 9 6.73 -5.21 -1.93
C PRO A 9 5.91 -5.84 -0.80
N ARG A 10 6.58 -6.14 0.32
CA ARG A 10 5.90 -6.64 1.52
C ARG A 10 4.90 -5.62 2.05
N VAL A 11 3.64 -6.03 2.15
CA VAL A 11 2.57 -5.20 2.72
C VAL A 11 2.82 -5.01 4.21
N THR A 12 2.73 -3.76 4.67
CA THR A 12 2.71 -3.42 6.10
C THR A 12 1.31 -2.92 6.45
N GLN A 13 0.82 -3.31 7.62
CA GLN A 13 -0.51 -2.90 8.07
C GLN A 13 -0.56 -1.38 8.23
N CYS A 14 -1.64 -0.76 7.76
CA CYS A 14 -1.96 0.61 8.12
C CYS A 14 -2.28 0.68 9.61
N ARG A 15 -1.78 1.72 10.29
CA ARG A 15 -2.09 1.96 11.69
C ARG A 15 -2.65 3.36 11.84
N LEU A 16 -3.69 3.44 12.67
CA LEU A 16 -4.15 4.69 13.24
C LEU A 16 -3.85 4.61 14.73
N ASP A 17 -3.04 5.54 15.22
CA ASP A 17 -2.63 5.52 16.61
C ASP A 17 -3.79 5.97 17.52
N ARG A 18 -3.82 5.40 18.72
CA ARG A 18 -4.83 5.81 19.72
C ARG A 18 -4.54 7.25 20.14
N SER A 19 -5.54 8.11 20.02
CA SER A 19 -5.52 9.47 20.53
C SER A 19 -6.47 9.65 21.73
N ALA A 20 -6.22 10.69 22.53
CA ALA A 20 -7.06 11.07 23.65
C ALA A 20 -7.12 12.61 23.76
N PRO A 21 -7.73 13.30 22.78
CA PRO A 21 -7.78 14.76 22.77
C PRO A 21 -8.49 15.30 24.01
N ARG A 22 -7.97 16.40 24.58
CA ARG A 22 -8.51 17.05 25.79
C ARG A 22 -9.12 18.41 25.50
N SER A 23 -8.85 18.97 24.32
CA SER A 23 -9.40 20.22 23.83
C SER A 23 -9.89 20.07 22.38
N ASN A 24 -10.67 21.06 21.91
CA ASN A 24 -11.05 21.12 20.49
C ASN A 24 -9.84 21.36 19.58
N GLY A 25 -8.80 22.02 20.08
CA GLY A 25 -7.53 22.17 19.37
C GLY A 25 -6.85 20.82 19.16
N ASP A 26 -6.78 20.01 20.22
CA ASP A 26 -6.23 18.65 20.15
C ASP A 26 -7.06 17.76 19.21
N LEU A 27 -8.39 17.94 19.22
CA LEU A 27 -9.28 17.20 18.32
C LEU A 27 -9.02 17.55 16.85
N ASN A 28 -8.83 18.83 16.53
CA ASN A 28 -8.48 19.25 15.17
C ASN A 28 -7.13 18.70 14.74
N GLN A 29 -6.13 18.72 15.64
CA GLN A 29 -4.84 18.10 15.35
C GLN A 29 -4.97 16.59 15.07
N VAL A 30 -5.73 15.87 15.90
CA VAL A 30 -5.99 14.44 15.71
C VAL A 30 -6.73 14.17 14.40
N LEU A 31 -7.61 15.08 13.97
CA LEU A 31 -8.27 15.00 12.67
C LEU A 31 -7.24 15.07 11.53
N ASP A 32 -6.37 16.08 11.55
CA ASP A 32 -5.31 16.23 10.54
C ASP A 32 -4.37 15.00 10.50
N GLU A 33 -3.98 14.50 11.67
CA GLU A 33 -3.14 13.29 11.79
C GLU A 33 -3.85 12.04 11.26
N THR A 34 -5.17 11.94 11.50
CA THR A 34 -5.99 10.83 11.00
C THR A 34 -6.10 10.87 9.49
N GLU A 35 -6.37 12.04 8.90
CA GLU A 35 -6.44 12.22 7.45
C GLU A 35 -5.11 11.88 6.78
N ALA A 36 -3.99 12.31 7.36
CA ALA A 36 -2.65 11.96 6.87
C ALA A 36 -2.38 10.45 6.94
N ALA A 37 -2.73 9.79 8.05
CA ALA A 37 -2.57 8.34 8.20
C ALA A 37 -3.42 7.55 7.18
N TRP A 38 -4.62 8.05 6.86
CA TRP A 38 -5.49 7.47 5.85
C TRP A 38 -4.94 7.65 4.44
N ALA A 39 -4.43 8.83 4.09
CA ALA A 39 -3.78 9.08 2.80
C ALA A 39 -2.60 8.13 2.57
N VAL A 40 -1.71 7.98 3.57
CA VAL A 40 -0.60 7.01 3.51
C VAL A 40 -1.09 5.58 3.34
N CYS A 41 -2.22 5.22 3.97
CA CYS A 41 -2.80 3.89 3.79
C CYS A 41 -3.32 3.67 2.37
N ALA A 42 -4.03 4.65 1.81
CA ALA A 42 -4.55 4.59 0.44
C ALA A 42 -3.40 4.42 -0.56
N ASP A 43 -2.33 5.20 -0.44
CA ASP A 43 -1.14 5.11 -1.30
C ASP A 43 -0.52 3.70 -1.28
N LYS A 44 -0.46 3.07 -0.10
CA LYS A 44 0.02 1.68 0.03
C LYS A 44 -0.87 0.71 -0.73
N VAL A 45 -2.19 0.83 -0.58
CA VAL A 45 -3.17 -0.04 -1.26
C VAL A 45 -3.04 0.12 -2.78
N ASP A 46 -2.99 1.35 -3.27
CA ASP A 46 -2.85 1.64 -4.71
C ASP A 46 -1.55 1.09 -5.27
N THR A 47 -0.45 1.23 -4.53
CA THR A 47 0.86 0.66 -4.90
C THR A 47 0.79 -0.87 -5.03
N ILE A 48 0.11 -1.54 -4.09
CA ILE A 48 -0.04 -3.00 -4.11
C ILE A 48 -0.90 -3.44 -5.28
N ILE A 49 -2.02 -2.76 -5.53
CA ILE A 49 -2.91 -3.04 -6.67
C ILE A 49 -2.15 -2.87 -7.99
N ALA A 50 -1.45 -1.75 -8.16
CA ALA A 50 -0.64 -1.49 -9.35
C ALA A 50 0.44 -2.56 -9.55
N CYS A 51 1.04 -3.02 -8.45
CA CYS A 51 2.00 -4.09 -8.51
C CYS A 51 1.37 -5.43 -8.93
N GLN A 52 0.29 -5.86 -8.27
CA GLN A 52 -0.41 -7.11 -8.57
C GLN A 52 -0.89 -7.17 -10.02
N LYS A 53 -1.29 -6.02 -10.59
CA LYS A 53 -1.65 -5.92 -12.01
C LYS A 53 -0.46 -6.25 -12.91
N ARG A 54 0.71 -5.65 -12.68
CA ARG A 54 1.94 -5.92 -13.45
C ARG A 54 2.41 -7.37 -13.32
N ASP A 55 2.33 -7.94 -12.12
CA ASP A 55 2.71 -9.33 -11.87
C ASP A 55 1.78 -10.29 -12.63
N SER A 56 0.48 -10.00 -12.66
CA SER A 56 -0.52 -10.78 -13.42
C SER A 56 -0.29 -10.67 -14.93
N GLU A 57 0.01 -9.48 -15.44
CA GLU A 57 0.36 -9.25 -16.85
C GLU A 57 1.63 -10.03 -17.25
N GLN A 58 2.68 -10.00 -16.42
CA GLN A 58 3.90 -10.77 -16.66
C GLN A 58 3.65 -12.28 -16.63
N ALA A 59 2.87 -12.77 -15.66
CA ALA A 59 2.49 -14.17 -15.59
C ALA A 59 1.74 -14.62 -16.86
N ALA A 60 0.85 -13.78 -17.39
CA ALA A 60 0.14 -14.05 -18.64
C ALA A 60 1.10 -14.13 -19.84
N VAL A 61 2.06 -13.21 -19.97
CA VAL A 61 3.06 -13.23 -21.05
C VAL A 61 3.93 -14.50 -20.99
N LEU A 62 4.41 -14.87 -19.79
CA LEU A 62 5.21 -16.08 -19.61
C LEU A 62 4.44 -17.35 -19.97
N THR A 63 3.13 -17.39 -19.68
CA THR A 63 2.28 -18.53 -20.01
C THR A 63 1.96 -18.62 -21.52
N GLN A 64 2.00 -17.51 -22.24
CA GLN A 64 1.70 -17.45 -23.68
C GLN A 64 2.88 -17.76 -24.60
N ARG A 65 4.12 -17.76 -24.09
CA ARG A 65 5.31 -18.05 -24.91
C ARG A 65 5.39 -19.56 -25.19
N PRO A 66 5.22 -20.03 -26.44
CA PRO A 66 5.49 -21.42 -26.79
C PRO A 66 7.00 -21.66 -26.74
N GLU A 67 7.40 -22.86 -26.33
CA GLU A 67 8.79 -23.37 -26.42
C GLU A 67 9.33 -23.34 -27.85
#